data_AF-A0A7K6Q6X7-F1
#
_entry.id   AF-A0A7K6Q6X7-F1
#
_cell.length_a   1.000
_cell.length_b   1.000
_cell.length_c   1.000
_cell.angle_alpha   90.00
_cell.angle_beta   90.00
_cell.angle_gamma   90.00
#
_symmetry.space_group_name_H-M   'P 1'
#
loop_
_entity.id
_entity.type
_entity.pdbx_description
1 polymer ?
#
loop_
_entity_poly.entity_id
_entity_poly.type
_entity_poly.pdbx_seq_one_letter_code
_entity_poly.pdbx_strand_id
1 'polypeptide(L)'
;GRVEVPRSVTAVLGQDVVLPCRYRAQEQEQVVQVTWLKRGPGAVAAEVAVLNPQHGEHVQEPFVGRVLRHGHGDLEDGAILLRN
;
A
#
# COMPACT_ATOMS: atom_id res chain seq x y z
N GLY A 1 10.76 8.34 12.14
CA GLY A 1 10.31 6.94 12.04
C GLY A 1 10.93 6.25 10.84
N ARG A 2 10.59 4.99 10.58
CA ARG A 2 11.15 4.19 9.48
C ARG A 2 10.08 3.34 8.79
N VAL A 3 10.14 3.29 7.46
CA VAL A 3 9.34 2.33 6.68
C VAL A 3 10.02 0.96 6.66
N GLU A 4 9.25 -0.06 7.02
CA GLU A 4 9.62 -1.48 7.03
C GLU A 4 8.80 -2.19 5.94
N VAL A 5 9.51 -2.69 4.92
CA VAL A 5 8.94 -3.45 3.81
C VAL A 5 9.83 -4.67 3.53
N PRO A 6 9.26 -5.82 3.14
CA PRO A 6 10.05 -6.94 2.65
C PRO A 6 10.75 -6.56 1.34
N ARG A 7 11.93 -7.17 1.10
CA ARG A 7 12.68 -6.94 -0.16
C ARG A 7 11.93 -7.46 -1.39
N SER A 8 11.21 -8.56 -1.22
CA SER A 8 10.43 -9.19 -2.27
C SER A 8 9.20 -9.87 -1.67
N VAL A 9 8.13 -9.87 -2.45
CA VAL A 9 6.92 -10.67 -2.22
C VAL A 9 6.67 -11.44 -3.51
N THR A 10 6.44 -12.74 -3.41
CA THR A 10 6.14 -13.59 -4.56
C THR A 10 4.80 -14.26 -4.32
N ALA A 11 3.96 -14.24 -5.34
CA ALA A 11 2.65 -14.87 -5.33
C ALA A 11 2.46 -15.69 -6.60
N VAL A 12 1.56 -16.66 -6.54
CA VAL A 12 1.16 -17.45 -7.70
C VAL A 12 0.20 -16.62 -8.55
N LEU A 13 0.34 -16.67 -9.88
CA LEU A 13 -0.59 -16.02 -10.79
C LEU A 13 -2.02 -16.50 -10.49
N GLY A 14 -2.96 -15.57 -10.37
CA GLY A 14 -4.35 -15.93 -10.02
C GLY A 14 -4.67 -15.84 -8.52
N GLN A 15 -3.69 -15.59 -7.66
CA GLN A 15 -3.90 -15.50 -6.21
C GLN A 15 -3.83 -14.06 -5.71
N ASP A 16 -4.65 -13.78 -4.71
CA ASP A 16 -4.57 -12.55 -3.93
C ASP A 16 -3.22 -12.52 -3.18
N VAL A 17 -2.65 -11.32 -3.02
CA VAL A 17 -1.37 -11.13 -2.35
C VAL A 17 -1.41 -9.92 -1.44
N VAL A 18 -0.88 -10.08 -0.22
CA VAL A 18 -0.63 -8.94 0.66
C VAL A 18 0.72 -8.33 0.31
N LEU A 19 0.75 -7.02 0.09
CA LEU A 19 1.97 -6.22 -0.01
C LEU A 19 2.21 -5.53 1.34
N PRO A 20 3.10 -6.06 2.19
CA PRO A 20 3.30 -5.53 3.53
C PRO A 20 4.02 -4.19 3.47
N CYS A 21 3.54 -3.22 4.25
CA CYS A 21 4.21 -1.95 4.48
C CYS A 21 3.87 -1.48 5.88
N ARG A 22 4.89 -1.25 6.71
CA ARG A 22 4.70 -0.73 8.06
C ARG A 22 5.55 0.50 8.27
N TYR A 23 5.00 1.55 8.87
CA TYR A 23 5.77 2.67 9.38
C TYR A 23 5.95 2.51 10.88
N ARG A 24 7.21 2.41 11.32
CA ARG A 24 7.57 2.46 12.73
C ARG A 24 7.70 3.92 13.16
N ALA A 25 6.62 4.47 13.70
CA ALA A 25 6.55 5.82 14.22
C ALA A 25 7.49 6.00 15.43
N GLN A 26 8.06 7.20 15.55
CA GLN A 26 8.68 7.70 16.78
C GLN A 26 7.63 8.52 17.56
N GLU A 27 7.95 8.93 18.80
CA GLU A 27 7.02 9.76 19.58
C GLU A 27 6.55 10.98 18.78
N GLN A 28 5.24 11.23 18.82
CA GLN A 28 4.53 12.32 18.12
C GLN A 28 4.50 12.23 16.58
N GLU A 29 4.99 11.16 15.96
CA GLU A 29 4.80 10.94 14.53
C GLU A 29 3.47 10.23 14.26
N GLN A 30 2.75 10.70 13.23
CA GLN A 30 1.53 10.06 12.74
C GLN A 30 1.58 9.96 11.22
N VAL A 31 1.19 8.81 10.67
CA VAL A 31 1.03 8.64 9.23
C VAL A 31 -0.35 9.18 8.82
N VAL A 32 -0.34 10.24 8.01
CA VAL A 32 -1.57 10.86 7.49
C VAL A 32 -1.99 10.32 6.13
N GLN A 33 -1.06 9.71 5.39
CA GLN A 33 -1.31 9.18 4.05
C GLN A 33 -0.29 8.10 3.70
N VAL A 34 -0.73 7.08 2.97
CA VAL A 34 0.13 6.08 2.32
C VAL A 34 -0.16 6.07 0.83
N THR A 35 0.87 6.20 0.01
CA THR A 35 0.75 6.11 -1.45
C THR A 35 1.52 4.90 -1.96
N TRP A 36 0.82 3.98 -2.60
CA TRP A 36 1.40 2.83 -3.29
C TRP A 36 1.71 3.20 -4.74
N LEU A 37 2.97 2.99 -5.14
CA LEU A 37 3.45 3.25 -6.49
C LEU A 37 3.98 1.95 -7.11
N LYS A 38 3.56 1.67 -8.34
CA LYS A 38 4.14 0.62 -9.16
C LYS A 38 5.29 1.20 -9.98
N ARG A 39 6.50 0.65 -9.79
CA ARG A 39 7.69 1.00 -10.58
C ARG A 39 8.03 -0.13 -11.53
N GLY A 40 8.19 0.18 -12.81
CA GLY A 40 8.66 -0.75 -13.84
C GLY A 40 10.04 -0.35 -14.36
N PRO A 41 10.81 -1.28 -14.97
CA PRO A 41 12.07 -0.94 -15.61
C PRO A 41 11.87 0.14 -16.68
N GLY A 42 12.55 1.28 -16.55
CA GLY A 42 12.49 2.38 -17.52
C GLY A 42 11.17 3.15 -17.58
N ALA A 43 10.19 2.84 -16.72
CA ALA A 43 8.90 3.52 -16.68
C ALA A 43 8.83 4.53 -15.53
N VAL A 44 8.06 5.60 -15.72
CA VAL A 44 7.67 6.50 -14.64
C VAL A 44 6.84 5.72 -13.62
N ALA A 45 7.05 6.01 -12.33
CA ALA A 45 6.27 5.39 -11.27
C ALA A 45 4.78 5.72 -11.46
N ALA A 46 3.95 4.69 -11.56
CA ALA A 46 2.50 4.84 -11.67
C ALA A 46 1.87 4.70 -10.29
N GLU A 47 0.95 5.59 -9.95
CA GLU A 47 0.16 5.44 -8.73
C GLU A 47 -0.76 4.21 -8.85
N VAL A 48 -0.89 3.48 -7.73
CA VAL A 48 -1.76 2.31 -7.60
C VAL A 48 -2.93 2.67 -6.70
N ALA A 49 -2.62 3.19 -5.51
CA ALA A 49 -3.61 3.63 -4.54
C ALA A 49 -3.04 4.67 -3.58
N VAL A 50 -3.92 5.52 -3.06
CA VAL A 50 -3.68 6.44 -1.95
C VAL A 50 -4.65 6.06 -0.82
N LEU A 51 -4.10 5.78 0.36
CA LEU A 51 -4.86 5.53 1.57
C LEU A 51 -4.78 6.76 2.47
N ASN A 52 -5.92 7.28 2.89
CA ASN A 52 -6.00 8.44 3.77
C ASN A 52 -7.11 8.20 4.82
N PRO A 53 -6.84 8.35 6.14
CA PRO A 53 -7.85 8.08 7.17
C PRO A 53 -9.05 9.02 7.11
N GLN A 54 -8.84 10.27 6.66
CA GLN A 54 -9.87 11.31 6.62
C GLN A 54 -10.64 11.31 5.28
N HIS A 55 -9.96 10.99 4.18
CA HIS A 55 -10.53 11.08 2.82
C HIS A 55 -10.84 9.72 2.19
N GLY A 56 -10.51 8.62 2.86
CA GLY A 56 -10.72 7.27 2.36
C GLY A 56 -9.63 6.81 1.39
N GLU A 57 -10.00 5.88 0.51
CA GLU A 57 -9.08 5.24 -0.42
C GLU A 57 -9.35 5.74 -1.84
N HIS A 58 -8.29 6.16 -2.54
CA HIS A 58 -8.33 6.44 -3.96
C HIS A 58 -7.52 5.39 -4.70
N VAL A 59 -8.14 4.66 -5.63
CA VAL A 59 -7.51 3.56 -6.36
C VAL A 59 -7.56 3.85 -7.86
N GLN A 60 -6.43 3.71 -8.53
CA GLN A 60 -6.32 3.99 -9.96
C GLN A 60 -7.02 2.92 -10.81
N GLU A 61 -7.56 3.30 -11.97
CA GLU A 61 -8.48 2.51 -12.81
C GLU A 61 -8.09 1.02 -13.02
N PRO A 62 -6.81 0.64 -13.26
CA PRO A 62 -6.44 -0.77 -13.43
C PRO A 62 -6.54 -1.65 -12.16
N PHE A 63 -6.70 -1.01 -11.01
CA PHE A 63 -6.63 -1.63 -9.68
C PHE A 63 -7.93 -1.48 -8.89
N VAL A 64 -8.93 -0.77 -9.42
CA VAL A 64 -10.24 -0.59 -8.79
C VAL A 64 -10.89 -1.95 -8.51
N GLY A 65 -11.40 -2.13 -7.30
CA GLY A 65 -11.98 -3.40 -6.84
C GLY A 65 -10.96 -4.49 -6.51
N ARG A 66 -9.67 -4.25 -6.77
CA ARG A 66 -8.58 -5.21 -6.51
C ARG A 66 -7.72 -4.81 -5.33
N VAL A 67 -7.51 -3.52 -5.11
CA VAL A 67 -6.79 -3.04 -3.93
C VAL A 67 -7.77 -2.90 -2.78
N LEU A 68 -7.44 -3.54 -1.67
CA LEU A 68 -8.13 -3.38 -0.39
C LEU A 68 -7.09 -3.05 0.67
N ARG A 69 -7.41 -2.13 1.57
CA ARG A 69 -6.58 -1.93 2.77
C ARG A 69 -6.57 -3.20 3.63
N HIS A 70 -5.38 -3.62 4.06
CA HIS A 70 -5.21 -4.82 4.88
C HIS A 70 -5.47 -4.56 6.37
N GLY A 71 -4.96 -3.46 6.91
CA GLY A 71 -5.12 -3.09 8.32
C GLY A 71 -6.41 -2.32 8.64
N HIS A 72 -6.79 -2.31 9.91
CA HIS A 72 -7.86 -1.47 10.44
C HIS A 72 -7.27 -0.32 11.27
N GLY A 73 -7.83 0.89 11.20
CA GLY A 73 -7.44 2.02 12.06
C GLY A 73 -6.38 2.94 11.46
N ASP A 74 -5.23 3.11 12.13
CA ASP A 74 -4.16 4.02 11.73
C ASP A 74 -3.33 3.49 10.56
N LEU A 75 -2.70 4.39 9.80
CA LEU A 75 -1.91 4.05 8.61
C LEU A 75 -0.45 3.65 8.90
N GLU A 76 -0.11 3.42 10.17
CA GLU A 76 1.15 2.76 10.52
C GLU A 76 1.24 1.37 9.91
N ASP A 77 0.11 0.65 9.79
CA ASP A 77 -0.04 -0.46 8.86
C ASP A 77 -0.59 0.07 7.52
N GLY A 78 0.33 0.27 6.58
CA GLY A 78 0.05 0.70 5.22
C GLY A 78 -0.09 -0.46 4.23
N ALA A 79 -0.17 -1.70 4.71
CA ALA A 79 -0.29 -2.87 3.85
C ALA A 79 -1.60 -2.86 3.05
N ILE A 80 -1.52 -3.38 1.83
CA ILE A 80 -2.68 -3.61 0.97
C ILE A 80 -2.78 -5.08 0.59
N LEU A 81 -4.00 -5.56 0.44
CA LEU A 81 -4.33 -6.76 -0.30
C LEU A 81 -4.54 -6.37 -1.76
N LEU A 82 -3.81 -7.00 -2.67
CA LEU A 82 -4.04 -6.92 -4.09
C LEU A 82 -4.71 -8.23 -4.55
N ARG A 83 -5.98 -8.13 -4.94
CA ARG A 83 -6.75 -9.27 -5.44
C ARG A 83 -6.46 -9.57 -6.89
N ASN A 84 -6.55 -10.84 -7.25
CA ASN A 84 -6.47 -11.23 -8.65
C ASN A 84 -7.80 -11.00 -9.39
#